data_AF-A0A8J9YUX1-F1
#
_entry.id   AF-A0A8J9YUX1-F1
#
_cell.length_a   1.000
_cell.length_b   1.000
_cell.length_c   1.000
_cell.angle_alpha   90.00
_cell.angle_beta   90.00
_cell.angle_gamma   90.00
#
_symmetry.space_group_name_H-M   'P 1'
#
loop_
_entity.id
_entity.type
_entity.pdbx_description
1 polymer ?
#
loop_
_entity_poly.entity_id
_entity_poly.type
_entity_poly.pdbx_seq_one_letter_code
_entity_poly.pdbx_strand_id
1 'polypeptide(L)'
;MLTSMLIINPIRCCESHDQCYRGTSCEDWTSPYLFFCWWGTVSCWNSEGTCQRQLCECDRQLVDCFADNPYNATLLNFCPGKE
;
A
#
# COMPACT_ATOMS: atom_id res chain seq x y z
N MET A 1 22.16 23.98 7.77
CA MET A 1 22.47 22.95 6.76
C MET A 1 22.44 21.63 7.52
N LEU A 2 21.41 20.77 7.47
CA LEU A 2 20.73 20.17 6.33
C LEU A 2 19.21 20.07 6.60
N THR A 3 18.43 20.85 5.85
CA THR A 3 17.03 20.59 5.51
C THR A 3 16.99 19.42 4.52
N SER A 4 16.36 18.28 4.83
CA SER A 4 15.84 17.29 3.83
C SER A 4 15.24 15.98 4.39
N MET A 5 15.14 15.74 5.70
CA MET A 5 14.85 14.39 6.22
C MET A 5 13.36 13.96 6.39
N LEU A 6 12.35 14.69 5.91
CA LEU A 6 10.95 14.40 6.28
C LEU A 6 9.90 14.48 5.14
N ILE A 7 10.20 13.99 3.92
CA ILE A 7 9.22 13.96 2.81
C ILE A 7 8.99 12.54 2.22
N ILE A 8 9.64 11.48 2.72
CA ILE A 8 9.77 10.23 1.93
C ILE A 8 9.18 8.99 2.61
N ASN A 9 7.93 9.01 3.09
CA ASN A 9 7.32 7.75 3.57
C ASN A 9 5.99 7.37 2.89
N PRO A 10 4.97 8.24 2.71
CA PRO A 10 3.71 7.82 2.07
C PRO A 10 3.89 7.39 0.61
N ILE A 11 4.74 8.11 -0.13
CA ILE A 11 5.05 7.79 -1.55
C ILE A 11 5.72 6.41 -1.65
N ARG A 12 6.58 6.06 -0.70
CA ARG A 12 7.27 4.75 -0.67
C ARG A 12 6.31 3.60 -0.34
N CYS A 13 5.30 3.83 0.50
CA CYS A 13 4.24 2.85 0.72
C CYS A 13 3.52 2.55 -0.59
N CYS A 14 3.11 3.58 -1.34
CA CYS A 14 2.45 3.42 -2.64
C CYS A 14 3.36 2.74 -3.67
N GLU A 15 4.63 3.14 -3.76
CA GLU A 15 5.58 2.51 -4.69
C GLU A 15 5.77 1.01 -4.39
N SER A 16 5.90 0.65 -3.11
CA SER A 16 6.03 -0.75 -2.69
C SER A 16 4.76 -1.54 -2.97
N HIS A 17 3.59 -0.91 -2.81
CA HIS A 17 2.29 -1.50 -3.14
C HIS A 17 2.12 -1.74 -4.64
N ASP A 18 2.47 -0.76 -5.48
CA ASP A 18 2.49 -0.92 -6.95
C ASP A 18 3.41 -2.07 -7.38
N GLN A 19 4.59 -2.18 -6.76
CA GLN A 19 5.52 -3.29 -7.02
C GLN A 19 4.93 -4.63 -6.56
N CYS A 20 4.26 -4.66 -5.41
CA CYS A 20 3.58 -5.85 -4.91
C CYS A 20 2.49 -6.32 -5.89
N TYR A 21 1.63 -5.41 -6.35
CA TYR A 21 0.58 -5.71 -7.34
C TYR A 21 1.12 -6.32 -8.63
N ARG A 22 2.21 -5.75 -9.16
CA ARG A 22 2.89 -6.28 -10.36
C ARG A 22 3.50 -7.66 -10.16
N GLY A 23 3.81 -8.04 -8.92
CA GLY A 23 4.31 -9.36 -8.55
C GLY A 23 3.23 -10.41 -8.32
N THR A 24 1.95 -10.02 -8.33
CA THR A 24 0.85 -10.97 -8.15
C THR A 24 0.59 -11.80 -9.41
N SER A 25 -0.02 -12.97 -9.22
CA SER A 25 -0.51 -13.82 -10.32
C SER A 25 -1.91 -13.42 -10.82
N CYS A 26 -2.45 -12.28 -10.36
CA CYS A 26 -3.77 -11.81 -10.74
C CYS A 26 -3.79 -11.24 -12.16
N GLU A 27 -4.73 -11.72 -12.98
CA GLU A 27 -5.09 -11.07 -14.25
C GLU A 27 -5.96 -9.82 -14.02
N ASP A 28 -6.80 -9.86 -12.98
CA ASP A 28 -7.67 -8.77 -12.57
C ASP A 28 -7.35 -8.32 -11.14
N TRP A 29 -6.73 -7.14 -11.03
CA TRP A 29 -6.36 -6.49 -9.77
C TRP A 29 -7.55 -5.93 -8.99
N THR A 30 -8.75 -5.95 -9.57
CA THR A 30 -10.00 -5.55 -8.91
C THR A 30 -10.75 -6.75 -8.31
N SER A 31 -10.18 -7.95 -8.41
CA SER A 31 -10.75 -9.17 -7.85
C SER A 31 -11.02 -9.02 -6.34
N PRO A 32 -12.25 -9.27 -5.87
CA PRO A 32 -12.53 -9.22 -4.45
C PRO A 32 -11.81 -10.36 -3.70
N TYR A 33 -11.38 -10.07 -2.48
CA TYR A 33 -10.73 -11.03 -1.59
C TYR A 33 -11.34 -10.98 -0.18
N LEU A 34 -11.07 -12.00 0.61
CA LEU A 34 -11.55 -12.16 1.98
C LEU A 34 -10.50 -11.64 2.96
N PHE A 35 -10.88 -10.67 3.76
CA PHE A 35 -10.07 -10.14 4.85
C PHE A 35 -10.89 -9.99 6.12
N PHE A 36 -10.20 -9.89 7.24
CA PHE A 36 -10.77 -9.58 8.55
C PHE A 36 -9.96 -8.46 9.19
N CYS A 37 -10.64 -7.48 9.78
CA CYS A 37 -10.01 -6.38 10.51
C CYS A 37 -10.49 -6.41 11.96
N TRP A 38 -9.56 -6.52 12.90
CA TRP A 38 -9.85 -6.61 14.33
C TRP A 38 -8.77 -5.91 15.13
N TRP A 39 -9.16 -4.98 15.99
CA TRP A 39 -8.26 -4.13 16.78
C TRP A 39 -7.14 -3.47 15.97
N GLY A 40 -7.47 -3.00 14.76
CA GLY A 40 -6.50 -2.34 13.89
C GLY A 40 -5.50 -3.29 13.22
N THR A 41 -5.65 -4.60 13.37
CA THR A 41 -4.88 -5.60 12.63
C THR A 41 -5.72 -6.19 11.51
N VAL A 42 -5.18 -6.19 10.29
CA VAL A 42 -5.79 -6.82 9.12
C VAL A 42 -5.22 -8.22 8.93
N SER A 43 -6.07 -9.20 8.64
CA SER A 43 -5.71 -10.58 8.32
C SER A 43 -6.35 -11.00 7.00
N CYS A 44 -5.58 -11.67 6.15
CA CYS A 44 -6.04 -12.18 4.86
C CYS A 44 -6.46 -13.64 4.97
N TRP A 45 -7.65 -14.00 4.46
CA TRP A 45 -8.28 -15.30 4.74
C TRP A 45 -8.41 -16.21 3.51
N ASN A 46 -8.15 -15.71 2.29
CA ASN A 46 -7.99 -16.59 1.14
C ASN A 46 -6.81 -17.56 1.34
N SER A 47 -6.91 -18.74 0.73
CA SER A 47 -5.85 -19.76 0.79
C SER A 47 -4.50 -19.21 0.32
N GLU A 48 -3.43 -19.63 1.00
CA GLU A 48 -2.06 -19.27 0.62
C GLU A 48 -1.77 -19.60 -0.85
N GLY A 49 -1.02 -18.71 -1.52
CA GLY A 49 -0.64 -18.86 -2.93
C GLY A 49 -1.75 -18.51 -3.94
N THR A 50 -2.99 -18.27 -3.50
CA THR A 50 -4.04 -17.75 -4.40
C THR A 50 -3.77 -16.30 -4.77
N CYS A 51 -4.24 -15.91 -5.95
CA CYS A 51 -4.07 -14.55 -6.45
C CYS A 51 -4.79 -13.54 -5.53
N GLN A 52 -6.00 -13.88 -5.04
CA GLN A 52 -6.74 -13.08 -4.05
C GLN A 52 -5.97 -12.91 -2.74
N ARG A 53 -5.27 -13.96 -2.28
CA ARG A 53 -4.43 -13.86 -1.09
C ARG A 53 -3.29 -12.87 -1.30
N GLN A 54 -2.65 -12.90 -2.47
CA GLN A 54 -1.56 -11.97 -2.80
C GLN A 54 -2.04 -10.51 -2.83
N LEU A 55 -3.17 -10.22 -3.48
CA LEU A 55 -3.77 -8.87 -3.47
C LEU A 55 -4.05 -8.39 -2.05
N CYS A 56 -4.70 -9.25 -1.24
CA CYS A 56 -4.99 -8.92 0.14
C CYS A 56 -3.71 -8.60 0.95
N GLU A 57 -2.64 -9.38 0.77
CA GLU A 57 -1.38 -9.14 1.48
C GLU A 57 -0.68 -7.86 1.01
N CYS A 58 -0.80 -7.49 -0.27
CA CYS A 58 -0.33 -6.20 -0.77
C CYS A 58 -1.10 -5.05 -0.10
N ASP A 59 -2.42 -5.12 -0.04
CA ASP A 59 -3.26 -4.10 0.57
C ASP A 59 -3.08 -4.02 2.09
N ARG A 60 -2.92 -5.16 2.77
CA ARG A 60 -2.58 -5.22 4.21
C ARG A 60 -1.28 -4.46 4.49
N GLN A 61 -0.23 -4.74 3.73
CA GLN A 61 1.07 -4.06 3.88
C GLN A 61 0.98 -2.56 3.60
N LEU A 62 0.17 -2.14 2.63
CA LEU A 62 -0.07 -0.73 2.35
C LEU A 62 -0.74 -0.03 3.55
N VAL A 63 -1.79 -0.63 4.11
CA VAL A 63 -2.52 -0.08 5.25
C VAL A 63 -1.62 0.01 6.48
N ASP A 64 -0.84 -1.04 6.77
CA ASP A 64 0.14 -1.03 7.87
C ASP A 64 1.17 0.10 7.66
N CYS A 65 1.71 0.23 6.44
CA CYS A 65 2.66 1.29 6.10
C CYS A 65 2.04 2.70 6.24
N PHE A 66 0.77 2.88 5.86
CA PHE A 66 0.08 4.16 6.07
C PHE A 66 -0.16 4.46 7.55
N ALA A 67 -0.48 3.47 8.37
CA ALA A 67 -0.68 3.66 9.81
C ALA A 67 0.62 4.08 10.53
N ASP A 68 1.76 3.56 10.07
CA ASP A 68 3.08 3.85 10.65
C ASP A 68 3.66 5.20 10.21
N ASN A 69 3.05 5.88 9.24
CA ASN A 69 3.62 7.06 8.60
C ASN A 69 2.74 8.30 8.68
N PRO A 70 3.32 9.48 8.98
CA PRO A 70 2.55 10.71 9.08
C PRO A 70 2.00 11.12 7.71
N TYR A 71 0.76 11.56 7.69
CA TYR A 71 0.14 12.14 6.51
C TYR A 71 0.69 13.54 6.24
N ASN A 72 1.18 13.78 5.02
CA ASN A 72 1.58 15.10 4.56
C ASN A 72 0.61 15.64 3.50
N ALA A 73 -0.26 16.56 3.91
CA ALA A 73 -1.27 17.17 3.05
C ALA A 73 -0.69 17.95 1.86
N THR A 74 0.57 18.42 1.93
CA THR A 74 1.18 19.16 0.81
C THR A 74 1.48 18.26 -0.39
N LEU A 75 1.52 16.94 -0.19
CA LEU A 75 1.73 15.96 -1.25
C LEU A 75 0.41 15.50 -1.89
N LEU A 76 -0.74 15.90 -1.35
CA LEU A 76 -2.03 15.58 -1.93
C LEU A 76 -2.19 16.28 -3.30
N ASN A 77 -2.50 15.52 -4.34
CA ASN A 77 -2.61 16.01 -5.73
C ASN A 77 -1.32 16.68 -6.26
N PHE A 78 -0.18 16.42 -5.63
CA PHE A 78 1.10 16.94 -6.10
C PHE A 78 1.55 16.18 -7.34
N CYS A 79 1.85 16.92 -8.41
CA CYS A 79 2.42 16.37 -9.64
C CYS A 79 3.76 17.06 -9.91
N PRO A 80 4.90 16.37 -9.74
CA PRO A 80 6.22 16.97 -10.01
C PRO A 80 6.31 17.43 -11.48
N GLY A 81 6.80 18.65 -11.72
CA GLY A 81 7.09 19.15 -13.06
C GLY A 81 5.89 19.69 -13.86
N LYS A 82 4.75 19.97 -13.21
CA LYS A 82 3.68 20.79 -13.78
C LYS A 82 3.74 22.21 -13.20
N GLU A 83 4.68 23.01 -13.71
CA GLU A 83 4.68 24.48 -13.58
C GLU A 83 4.24 25.09 -14.91
#